data_AF-A0A4R8DSB8-F1
#
_entry.id   AF-A0A4R8DSB8-F1
#
_cell.length_a   1.000
_cell.length_b   1.000
_cell.length_c   1.000
_cell.angle_alpha   90.00
_cell.angle_beta   90.00
_cell.angle_gamma   90.00
#
_symmetry.space_group_name_H-M   'P 1'
#
loop_
_entity.id
_entity.type
_entity.pdbx_description
1 polymer ?
#
loop_
_entity_poly.entity_id
_entity_poly.type
_entity_poly.pdbx_seq_one_letter_code
_entity_poly.pdbx_strand_id
1 'polypeptide(L)'
;MQKKHLKRKLDLYLEGNASPDTTKQVEEWLSDTGGRTPSFPEPLLQEEERRILADIRSETEYPLFYPSREEKDLKQAILVGAFVCCLFVVLLMLLHH
;
A
#
# COMPACT_ATOMS: atom_id res chain seq x y z
N MET A 1 -32.54 -3.79 -7.79
CA MET A 1 -33.50 -3.07 -6.91
C MET A 1 -33.31 -3.37 -5.42
N GLN A 2 -33.02 -4.60 -5.00
CA GLN A 2 -32.99 -4.98 -3.58
C GLN A 2 -31.95 -4.25 -2.69
N LYS A 3 -30.74 -3.95 -3.20
CA LYS A 3 -29.70 -3.23 -2.44
C LYS A 3 -30.13 -1.84 -1.93
N LYS A 4 -30.96 -1.11 -2.70
CA LYS A 4 -31.43 0.23 -2.31
C LYS A 4 -32.43 0.20 -1.15
N HIS A 5 -33.21 -0.87 -1.04
CA HIS A 5 -34.17 -1.05 0.06
C HIS A 5 -33.49 -1.54 1.33
N LEU A 6 -32.45 -2.38 1.20
CA LEU A 6 -31.64 -2.82 2.32
C LEU A 6 -30.91 -1.65 2.98
N LYS A 7 -30.24 -0.80 2.17
CA LYS A 7 -29.53 0.37 2.68
C LYS A 7 -30.45 1.31 3.47
N ARG A 8 -31.62 1.63 2.92
CA ARG A 8 -32.60 2.49 3.59
C ARG A 8 -33.09 1.92 4.92
N LYS A 9 -33.32 0.61 5.01
CA LYS A 9 -33.72 -0.04 6.27
C LYS A 9 -32.62 -0.03 7.32
N LEU A 10 -31.36 -0.18 6.89
CA LEU A 10 -30.20 -0.12 7.77
C LEU A 10 -29.95 1.31 8.28
N ASP A 11 -30.06 2.31 7.41
CA ASP A 11 -29.92 3.73 7.79
C ASP A 11 -30.97 4.11 8.85
N LEU A 12 -32.24 3.71 8.65
CA LEU A 12 -33.31 3.95 9.63
C LEU A 12 -33.07 3.22 10.97
N TYR A 13 -32.46 2.04 10.93
CA TYR A 13 -32.09 1.29 12.14
C TYR A 13 -30.96 1.98 12.91
N LEU A 14 -29.93 2.46 12.22
CA LEU A 14 -28.81 3.20 12.83
C LEU A 14 -29.22 4.56 13.40
N GLU A 15 -30.18 5.23 12.76
CA GLU A 15 -30.75 6.50 13.23
C GLU A 15 -31.76 6.32 14.38
N GLY A 16 -32.11 5.08 14.75
CA GLY A 16 -33.08 4.78 15.81
C GLY A 16 -34.55 5.04 15.42
N ASN A 17 -34.81 5.31 14.14
CA ASN A 17 -36.15 5.62 13.59
C ASN A 17 -36.82 4.40 12.93
N ALA A 18 -36.26 3.21 13.10
CA ALA A 18 -36.79 1.99 12.53
C ALA A 18 -38.08 1.53 13.23
N SER A 19 -39.04 1.02 12.45
CA SER A 19 -40.21 0.36 13.02
C SER A 19 -39.81 -0.97 13.68
N PRO A 20 -40.58 -1.49 14.66
CA PRO A 20 -40.27 -2.75 15.34
C PRO A 20 -40.11 -3.94 14.37
N ASP A 21 -40.87 -3.94 13.27
CA ASP A 21 -40.78 -4.95 12.22
C ASP A 21 -39.48 -4.84 11.40
N THR A 22 -39.03 -3.60 11.16
CA THR A 22 -37.76 -3.33 10.46
C THR A 22 -36.57 -3.72 11.34
N THR A 23 -36.64 -3.42 12.64
CA THR A 23 -35.63 -3.82 13.62
C THR A 23 -35.47 -5.33 13.66
N LYS A 24 -36.57 -6.08 13.77
CA LYS A 24 -36.53 -7.56 13.73
C LYS A 24 -35.91 -8.10 12.44
N GLN A 25 -36.29 -7.54 11.28
CA GLN A 25 -35.70 -7.96 9.99
C GLN A 25 -34.20 -7.68 9.91
N VAL A 26 -33.74 -6.52 10.39
CA VAL A 26 -32.32 -6.16 10.39
C VAL A 26 -31.54 -7.02 11.39
N GLU A 27 -32.07 -7.23 12.59
CA GLU A 27 -31.48 -8.12 13.59
C GLU A 27 -31.40 -9.56 13.08
N GLU A 28 -32.43 -10.07 12.41
CA GLU A 28 -32.43 -11.40 11.80
C GLU A 28 -31.37 -11.51 10.69
N TRP A 29 -31.20 -10.48 9.85
CA TRP A 29 -30.13 -10.44 8.85
C TRP A 29 -28.72 -10.37 9.46
N LEU A 30 -28.54 -9.67 10.57
CA LEU A 30 -27.27 -9.58 11.28
C LEU A 30 -26.97 -10.84 12.10
N SER A 31 -28.02 -11.53 12.57
CA SER A 31 -27.95 -12.75 13.36
C SER A 31 -27.82 -14.01 12.53
N ASP A 32 -28.10 -13.93 11.22
CA ASP A 32 -27.78 -15.00 10.26
C ASP A 32 -26.26 -15.07 10.04
N THR A 33 -25.55 -15.48 11.09
CA THR A 33 -24.15 -15.95 11.08
C THR A 33 -24.09 -17.35 10.47
N GLY A 34 -24.84 -17.59 9.39
CA GLY A 34 -24.87 -18.84 8.66
C GLY A 34 -23.56 -19.06 7.91
N GLY A 35 -22.47 -19.34 8.63
CA GLY A 35 -21.25 -20.03 8.18
C GLY A 35 -20.59 -19.59 6.87
N ARG A 36 -20.99 -18.47 6.27
CA ARG A 36 -20.42 -17.97 5.04
C ARG A 36 -19.27 -17.07 5.41
N THR A 37 -18.09 -17.66 5.47
CA THR A 37 -16.85 -16.90 5.27
C THR A 37 -17.07 -16.02 4.04
N PRO A 38 -16.98 -14.69 4.15
CA PRO A 38 -17.11 -13.83 2.98
C PRO A 38 -16.08 -14.30 1.96
N SER A 39 -16.55 -14.86 0.83
CA SER A 39 -15.66 -15.25 -0.25
C SER A 39 -15.22 -13.95 -0.94
N PHE A 40 -14.19 -13.33 -0.38
CA PHE A 40 -13.47 -12.30 -1.11
C PHE A 40 -12.90 -12.95 -2.36
N PRO A 41 -13.04 -12.33 -3.54
CA PRO A 41 -12.32 -12.77 -4.71
C PRO A 41 -10.82 -12.84 -4.33
N GLU A 42 -10.19 -14.00 -4.47
CA GLU A 42 -8.74 -14.17 -4.29
C GLU A 42 -7.89 -13.02 -4.85
N PRO A 43 -8.17 -12.45 -6.04
CA PRO A 43 -7.40 -11.31 -6.54
C PRO A 43 -7.50 -10.03 -5.68
N LEU A 44 -8.62 -9.80 -4.98
CA LEU A 44 -8.77 -8.65 -4.08
C LEU A 44 -8.01 -8.86 -2.77
N LEU A 45 -8.03 -10.09 -2.25
CA LEU A 45 -7.25 -10.47 -1.07
C LEU A 45 -5.75 -10.30 -1.34
N GLN A 46 -5.29 -10.77 -2.50
CA GLN A 46 -3.88 -10.73 -2.88
C GLN A 46 -3.37 -9.30 -3.13
N GLU A 47 -4.24 -8.40 -3.62
CA GLU A 47 -3.92 -6.98 -3.79
C GLU A 47 -3.84 -6.26 -2.43
N GLU A 48 -4.78 -6.51 -1.52
CA GLU A 48 -4.73 -5.95 -0.16
C GLU A 48 -3.54 -6.45 0.65
N GLU A 49 -3.24 -7.76 0.58
CA GLU A 49 -2.03 -8.32 1.19
C GLU A 49 -0.76 -7.63 0.68
N ARG A 50 -0.69 -7.35 -0.63
CA ARG A 50 0.45 -6.65 -1.23
C ARG A 50 0.56 -5.21 -0.72
N ARG A 51 -0.56 -4.51 -0.56
CA ARG A 51 -0.59 -3.14 -0.01
C ARG A 51 -0.12 -3.11 1.44
N ILE A 52 -0.67 -4.00 2.27
CA ILE A 52 -0.30 -4.09 3.69
C ILE A 52 1.20 -4.39 3.83
N LEU A 53 1.73 -5.32 3.02
CA LEU A 53 3.16 -5.63 3.02
C LEU A 53 4.03 -4.46 2.53
N ALA A 54 3.54 -3.63 1.61
CA ALA A 54 4.23 -2.44 1.15
C ALA A 54 4.28 -1.37 2.23
N ASP A 55 3.17 -1.13 2.94
CA ASP A 55 3.07 -0.15 4.03
C ASP A 55 3.93 -0.58 5.23
N ILE A 56 3.90 -1.87 5.59
CA ILE A 56 4.80 -2.41 6.61
C ILE A 56 6.25 -2.20 6.19
N ARG A 57 6.60 -2.48 4.93
CA ARG A 57 7.96 -2.29 4.44
C ARG A 57 8.40 -0.83 4.52
N SER A 58 7.56 0.14 4.15
CA SER A 58 7.94 1.55 4.24
C SER A 58 8.18 2.03 5.67
N GLU A 59 7.40 1.51 6.63
CA GLU A 59 7.49 1.92 8.05
C GLU A 59 8.52 1.12 8.86
N THR A 60 8.86 -0.09 8.39
CA THR A 60 9.73 -1.03 9.14
C THR A 60 11.02 -1.40 8.41
N GLU A 61 11.29 -0.83 7.22
CA GLU A 61 12.63 -0.86 6.63
C GLU A 61 13.60 -0.12 7.54
N TYR A 62 14.06 -0.83 8.58
CA TYR A 62 15.37 -0.62 9.13
C TYR A 62 16.36 -0.81 7.97
N PRO A 63 17.26 0.15 7.72
CA PRO A 63 18.26 0.03 6.67
C PRO A 63 19.31 -1.00 7.10
N LEU A 64 18.94 -2.28 7.10
CA LEU A 64 19.85 -3.39 7.32
C LEU A 64 20.55 -3.69 5.99
N PHE A 65 21.38 -2.75 5.51
CA PHE A 65 22.31 -2.95 4.38
C PHE A 65 21.79 -2.68 2.94
N TYR A 66 20.91 -1.71 2.71
CA TYR A 66 20.71 -1.16 1.36
C TYR A 66 20.85 0.36 1.36
N PRO A 67 21.86 0.94 0.67
CA PRO A 67 21.90 2.38 0.49
C PRO A 67 20.66 2.79 -0.29
N SER A 68 20.00 3.86 0.17
CA SER A 68 18.84 4.43 -0.51
C SER A 68 19.20 4.74 -1.97
N ARG A 69 18.20 4.82 -2.85
CA ARG A 69 18.43 5.10 -4.27
C ARG A 69 19.29 6.36 -4.48
N GLU A 70 19.05 7.38 -3.66
CA GLU A 70 19.84 8.63 -3.62
C GLU A 70 21.30 8.39 -3.25
N GLU A 71 21.58 7.48 -2.31
CA GLU A 71 22.96 7.16 -1.90
C GLU A 71 23.71 6.32 -2.95
N LYS A 72 22.99 5.50 -3.73
CA LYS A 72 23.57 4.81 -4.91
C LYS A 72 23.92 5.80 -6.01
N ASP A 73 23.01 6.73 -6.31
CA ASP A 73 23.22 7.77 -7.32
C ASP A 73 24.38 8.70 -6.93
N LEU A 74 24.50 9.04 -5.65
CA LEU A 74 25.61 9.83 -5.11
C LEU A 74 26.95 9.09 -5.21
N LYS A 75 27.00 7.81 -4.84
CA LYS A 75 28.23 6.98 -4.96
C LYS A 75 28.68 6.85 -6.41
N GLN A 76 27.75 6.68 -7.34
CA GLN A 76 28.04 6.57 -8.76
C GLN A 76 28.53 7.91 -9.33
N ALA A 77 27.93 9.03 -8.93
CA ALA A 77 28.40 10.37 -9.31
C ALA A 77 29.83 10.66 -8.83
N ILE A 78 30.17 10.27 -7.60
CA ILE A 78 31.53 10.44 -7.05
C ILE A 78 32.54 9.57 -7.82
N LEU A 79 32.20 8.31 -8.13
CA LEU A 79 33.08 7.40 -8.86
C LEU A 79 33.36 7.92 -10.28
N VAL A 80 32.32 8.36 -10.99
CA VAL A 80 32.45 8.93 -12.34
C VAL A 80 33.24 10.24 -12.30
N GLY A 81 32.97 11.11 -11.32
CA GLY A 81 33.72 12.35 -11.12
C GLY A 81 35.21 12.12 -10.88
N ALA A 82 35.56 11.16 -10.03
CA ALA A 82 36.95 10.79 -9.76
C ALA A 82 37.66 10.26 -11.01
N PHE A 83 36.98 9.43 -11.81
CA PHE A 83 37.53 8.89 -13.05
C PHE A 83 37.80 9.99 -14.10
N VAL A 84 36.85 10.91 -14.28
CA VAL A 84 37.01 12.06 -15.20
C VAL A 84 38.15 12.96 -14.76
N CYS A 85 38.27 13.26 -13.46
CA CYS A 85 39.40 14.02 -12.93
C CYS A 85 40.74 13.34 -13.19
N CYS A 86 40.84 12.02 -12.96
CA CYS A 86 42.07 11.27 -13.24
C CYS A 86 42.45 11.34 -14.73
N LEU A 87 41.50 11.13 -15.63
CA LEU A 87 41.75 11.23 -17.07
C LEU A 87 42.21 12.63 -17.49
N PHE A 88 41.61 13.67 -16.91
CA PHE A 88 41.99 15.06 -17.18
C PHE A 88 43.42 15.36 -16.72
N VAL A 89 43.80 14.90 -15.52
CA VAL A 89 45.17 15.06 -15.00
C VAL A 89 46.18 14.32 -15.87
N VAL A 90 45.88 13.09 -16.30
CA VAL A 90 46.74 12.32 -17.20
C VAL A 90 46.90 13.01 -18.55
N LEU A 91 45.81 13.56 -19.11
CA LEU A 91 45.86 14.32 -20.35
C LEU A 91 46.75 15.57 -20.23
N LEU A 92 46.64 16.31 -19.13
CA LEU A 92 47.48 17.48 -18.87
C LEU A 92 48.97 17.10 -18.73
N MET A 93 49.26 15.98 -18.06
CA MET A 93 50.63 15.45 -17.94
C MET A 93 51.21 15.07 -19.32
N LEU A 94 50.40 14.47 -20.20
CA LEU A 94 50.81 14.11 -21.56
C LEU A 94 50.96 15.32 -22.48
N LEU A 95 50.21 16.40 -22.26
CA LEU A 95 50.30 17.62 -23.07
C LEU A 95 51.51 18.50 -22.69
N HIS A 96 52.02 18.35 -21.47
CA HIS A 96 53.17 19.10 -20.94
C HIS A 96 54.51 18.37 -21.13
N HIS A 97 54.51 17.18 -21.73
CA HIS A 97 55.71 16.43 -22.12
C HIS A 97 55.90 16.47 -23.63
#